data_AF-A0A8J8WGY6-F1
#
_entry.id   AF-A0A8J8WGY6-F1
#
_cell.length_a   1.000
_cell.length_b   1.000
_cell.length_c   1.000
_cell.angle_alpha   90.00
_cell.angle_beta   90.00
_cell.angle_gamma   90.00
#
_symmetry.space_group_name_H-M   'P 1'
#
loop_
_entity.id
_entity.type
_entity.pdbx_description
1 polymer ?
#
loop_
_entity_poly.entity_id
_entity_poly.type
_entity_poly.pdbx_seq_one_letter_code
_entity_poly.pdbx_strand_id
1 'polypeptide(L)'
;MLESVISVLRQIPCPRSQHDRLNVALGTVAVVGSALLLPSAYRDYRIFRGYGDGGVPNNILGWMTVRTLFQPFGREMVSTEVYVQRIDATDGHGKGHDGYLTLSEEQLSARRRDGRPHIGPHVVPQRQLTQIPDEDVMERFHSRFDSFGLRNHHLVKFQQSNLEGHAQALFVANHLPITDLATCMQGEIAHIHSGHDYSVHAVLAPADCKKVIDAGWGQRHAFSGTSAMTFLSLGTIPNIPSEYLLIYAPRNDAEVDTVMEIISASVKFMTGREDVR
;
A
#
# COMPACT_ATOMS: atom_id res chain seq x y z
N MET A 1 6.48 -45.49 26.44
CA MET A 1 6.97 -44.39 25.58
C MET A 1 8.36 -43.91 25.97
N LEU A 2 8.62 -43.56 27.24
CA LEU A 2 9.91 -43.00 27.68
C LEU A 2 11.10 -43.97 27.47
N GLU A 3 10.94 -45.25 27.81
CA GLU A 3 12.02 -46.25 27.63
C GLU A 3 12.37 -46.50 26.16
N SER A 4 11.39 -46.39 25.26
CA SER A 4 11.60 -46.53 23.81
C SER A 4 12.40 -45.37 23.24
N VAL A 5 12.21 -44.15 23.72
CA VAL A 5 12.98 -42.97 23.30
C VAL A 5 14.41 -43.05 23.82
N ILE A 6 14.60 -43.50 25.07
CA ILE A 6 15.92 -43.66 25.69
C ILE A 6 16.75 -44.76 25.00
N SER A 7 16.11 -45.86 24.59
CA SER A 7 16.73 -46.94 23.83
C SER A 7 17.28 -46.47 22.48
N VAL A 8 16.51 -45.65 21.76
CA VAL A 8 16.90 -45.09 20.45
C VAL A 8 18.05 -44.09 20.59
N LEU A 9 18.01 -43.23 21.62
CA LEU A 9 19.09 -42.24 21.86
C LEU A 9 20.43 -42.91 22.21
N ARG A 10 20.43 -44.08 22.86
CA ARG A 10 21.65 -44.85 23.17
C ARG A 10 22.32 -45.49 21.95
N GLN A 11 21.61 -45.64 20.84
CA GLN A 11 22.14 -46.21 19.60
C GLN A 11 22.79 -45.17 18.69
N ILE A 12 22.69 -43.87 19.01
CA ILE A 12 23.29 -42.79 18.22
C ILE A 12 24.81 -42.81 18.44
N PRO A 13 25.63 -43.09 17.40
CA PRO A 13 27.08 -43.10 17.53
C PRO A 13 27.60 -41.73 17.93
N CYS A 14 28.42 -41.65 18.98
CA CYS A 14 29.08 -40.40 19.36
C CYS A 14 30.10 -40.03 18.25
N PRO A 15 30.09 -38.79 17.72
CA PRO A 15 30.97 -38.39 16.63
C PRO A 15 32.44 -38.56 17.03
N ARG A 16 33.15 -39.44 16.31
CA ARG A 16 34.51 -39.91 16.67
C ARG A 16 35.60 -39.02 16.09
N SER A 17 35.36 -38.32 14.98
CA SER A 17 36.30 -37.39 14.36
C SER A 17 35.85 -35.92 14.45
N GLN A 18 36.78 -34.99 14.24
CA GLN A 18 36.47 -33.55 14.15
C GLN A 18 35.49 -33.24 13.00
N HIS A 19 35.59 -33.98 11.89
CA HIS A 19 34.66 -33.87 10.75
C HIS A 19 33.24 -34.32 11.14
N ASP A 20 33.10 -35.41 11.91
CA ASP A 20 31.79 -35.88 12.38
C ASP A 20 31.14 -34.85 13.32
N ARG A 21 31.92 -34.25 14.22
CA ARG A 21 31.43 -33.19 15.12
C ARG A 21 30.99 -31.96 14.34
N LEU A 22 31.72 -31.57 13.30
CA LEU A 22 31.34 -30.47 12.41
C LEU A 22 30.06 -30.77 11.64
N ASN A 23 29.92 -31.98 11.08
CA ASN A 23 28.73 -32.40 10.34
C ASN A 23 27.49 -32.45 11.25
N VAL A 24 27.61 -32.98 12.47
CA VAL A 24 26.53 -32.98 13.47
C VAL A 24 26.16 -31.54 13.88
N ALA A 25 27.14 -30.66 14.08
CA ALA A 25 26.89 -29.26 14.39
C ALA A 25 26.17 -28.54 13.24
N LEU A 26 26.64 -28.69 12.00
CA LEU A 26 26.02 -28.12 10.81
C LEU A 26 24.58 -28.66 10.60
N GLY A 27 24.38 -29.97 10.76
CA GLY A 27 23.07 -30.59 10.68
C GLY A 27 22.11 -30.09 11.77
N THR A 28 22.59 -29.94 13.00
CA THR A 28 21.81 -29.38 14.11
C THR A 28 21.42 -27.93 13.85
N VAL A 29 22.36 -27.10 13.39
CA VAL A 29 22.10 -25.70 13.02
C VAL A 29 21.08 -25.63 11.88
N ALA A 30 21.21 -26.48 10.86
CA ALA A 30 20.27 -26.52 9.74
C ALA A 30 18.86 -26.93 10.19
N VAL A 31 18.72 -27.95 11.04
CA VAL A 31 17.42 -28.42 11.54
C VAL A 31 16.78 -27.38 12.45
N VAL A 32 17.52 -26.86 13.44
CA VAL A 32 16.98 -25.84 14.37
C VAL A 32 16.67 -24.54 13.64
N GLY A 33 17.57 -24.09 12.77
CA GLY A 33 17.36 -22.91 11.93
C GLY A 33 16.11 -23.06 11.04
N SER A 34 15.95 -24.22 10.40
CA SER A 34 14.76 -24.52 9.58
C SER A 34 13.48 -24.55 10.41
N ALA A 35 13.50 -25.19 11.59
CA ALA A 35 12.35 -25.27 12.47
C ALA A 35 11.88 -23.90 12.98
N LEU A 36 12.80 -22.94 13.15
CA LEU A 36 12.48 -21.58 13.57
C LEU A 36 12.05 -20.67 12.40
N LEU A 37 12.71 -20.79 11.24
CA LEU A 37 12.50 -19.89 10.11
C LEU A 37 11.35 -20.32 9.20
N LEU A 38 11.20 -21.62 8.91
CA LEU A 38 10.20 -22.11 7.96
C LEU A 38 8.75 -21.76 8.35
N PRO A 39 8.31 -21.90 9.62
CA PRO A 39 6.95 -21.51 9.98
C PRO A 39 6.69 -20.02 9.78
N SER A 40 7.67 -19.17 10.09
CA SER A 40 7.56 -17.72 9.90
C SER A 40 7.52 -17.35 8.40
N ALA A 41 8.45 -17.90 7.62
CA ALA A 41 8.49 -17.73 6.17
C ALA A 41 7.21 -18.24 5.50
N TYR A 42 6.68 -19.38 5.94
CA TYR A 42 5.42 -19.92 5.43
C TYR A 42 4.23 -19.01 5.76
N ARG A 43 4.15 -18.45 6.98
CA ARG A 43 3.10 -17.50 7.35
C ARG A 43 3.20 -16.21 6.52
N ASP A 44 4.42 -15.67 6.36
CA ASP A 44 4.68 -14.48 5.55
C ASP A 44 4.30 -14.72 4.07
N TYR A 45 4.70 -15.86 3.50
CA TYR A 45 4.29 -16.29 2.17
C TYR A 45 2.76 -16.46 2.05
N ARG A 46 2.10 -17.02 3.06
CA ARG A 46 0.63 -17.15 3.06
C ARG A 46 -0.07 -15.79 3.07
N ILE A 47 0.47 -14.82 3.80
CA ILE A 47 -0.02 -13.44 3.76
C ILE A 47 0.15 -12.87 2.35
N PHE A 48 1.34 -13.01 1.75
CA PHE A 48 1.61 -12.56 0.38
C PHE A 48 0.66 -13.21 -0.65
N ARG A 49 0.44 -14.51 -0.54
CA ARG A 49 -0.51 -15.24 -1.38
C ARG A 49 -1.95 -14.77 -1.22
N GLY A 50 -2.32 -14.31 -0.02
CA GLY A 50 -3.65 -13.78 0.27
C GLY A 50 -3.94 -12.43 -0.40
N TYR A 51 -2.92 -11.72 -0.90
CA TYR A 51 -3.10 -10.42 -1.54
C TYR A 51 -3.79 -10.46 -2.91
N GLY A 52 -3.79 -11.63 -3.58
CA GLY A 52 -4.25 -11.76 -4.95
C GLY A 52 -3.29 -11.13 -5.96
N ASP A 53 -3.83 -10.77 -7.13
CA ASP A 53 -3.08 -10.18 -8.23
C ASP A 53 -2.61 -8.76 -7.91
N GLY A 54 -1.56 -8.30 -8.60
CA GLY A 54 -1.00 -6.96 -8.48
C GLY A 54 0.26 -6.81 -9.33
N GLY A 55 1.11 -5.82 -9.03
CA GLY A 55 2.31 -5.51 -9.83
C GLY A 55 3.42 -6.58 -9.86
N VAL A 56 3.30 -7.66 -9.08
CA VAL A 56 4.23 -8.80 -9.09
C VAL A 56 3.47 -10.12 -9.16
N PRO A 57 4.06 -11.19 -9.72
CA PRO A 57 3.41 -12.49 -9.77
C PRO A 57 3.01 -12.99 -8.38
N ASN A 58 1.73 -13.32 -8.18
CA ASN A 58 1.25 -13.88 -6.91
C ASN A 58 1.68 -15.35 -6.79
N ASN A 59 2.96 -15.61 -6.51
CA ASN A 59 3.55 -16.94 -6.31
C ASN A 59 4.86 -16.83 -5.50
N ILE A 60 5.55 -17.97 -5.28
CA ILE A 60 6.78 -18.00 -4.48
C ILE A 60 7.91 -17.14 -5.07
N LEU A 61 8.00 -17.03 -6.39
CA LEU A 61 9.01 -16.20 -7.05
C LEU A 61 8.72 -14.71 -6.80
N GLY A 62 7.47 -14.28 -6.94
CA GLY A 62 7.08 -12.90 -6.61
C GLY A 62 7.31 -12.57 -5.14
N TRP A 63 6.95 -13.46 -4.22
CA TRP A 63 7.24 -13.29 -2.79
C TRP A 63 8.73 -13.12 -2.51
N MET A 64 9.58 -13.99 -3.08
CA MET A 64 11.04 -13.91 -2.93
C MET A 64 11.58 -12.60 -3.52
N THR A 65 11.15 -12.22 -4.73
CA THR A 65 11.51 -10.94 -5.36
C THR A 65 11.15 -9.77 -4.45
N VAL A 66 9.93 -9.73 -3.91
CA VAL A 66 9.51 -8.66 -3.02
C VAL A 66 10.38 -8.63 -1.77
N ARG A 67 10.57 -9.77 -1.11
CA ARG A 67 11.30 -9.82 0.16
C ARG A 67 12.78 -9.51 0.03
N THR A 68 13.40 -9.94 -1.06
CA THR A 68 14.86 -9.85 -1.23
C THR A 68 15.29 -8.61 -2.01
N LEU A 69 14.55 -8.22 -3.04
CA LEU A 69 14.93 -7.13 -3.94
C LEU A 69 14.18 -5.84 -3.63
N PHE A 70 12.89 -5.90 -3.30
CA PHE A 70 12.04 -4.70 -3.21
C PHE A 70 11.96 -4.15 -1.78
N GLN A 71 11.81 -5.03 -0.79
CA GLN A 71 11.64 -4.69 0.63
C GLN A 71 12.74 -3.75 1.17
N PRO A 72 14.04 -3.89 0.81
CA PRO A 72 15.09 -2.98 1.30
C PRO A 72 14.90 -1.51 0.92
N PHE A 73 14.07 -1.21 -0.09
CA PHE A 73 13.80 0.15 -0.54
C PHE A 73 12.53 0.75 0.10
N GLY A 74 11.78 -0.04 0.86
CA GLY A 74 10.58 0.42 1.55
C GLY A 74 10.89 1.44 2.66
N ARG A 75 10.01 2.42 2.83
CA ARG A 75 10.05 3.41 3.90
C ARG A 75 8.90 3.20 4.88
N GLU A 76 9.01 3.85 6.03
CA GLU A 76 7.87 3.97 6.95
C GLU A 76 6.73 4.78 6.28
N MET A 77 5.49 4.43 6.60
CA MET A 77 4.33 4.89 5.84
C MET A 77 3.46 5.91 6.58
N VAL A 78 3.79 6.26 7.83
CA VAL A 78 2.88 6.99 8.72
C VAL A 78 3.36 8.37 9.15
N SER A 79 4.66 8.67 9.03
CA SER A 79 5.16 10.01 9.36
C SER A 79 4.65 11.06 8.37
N THR A 80 4.25 12.21 8.90
CA THR A 80 3.84 13.38 8.11
C THR A 80 4.95 14.43 7.98
N GLU A 81 6.15 14.17 8.51
CA GLU A 81 7.26 15.12 8.54
C GLU A 81 7.63 15.64 7.14
N VAL A 82 7.58 14.77 6.13
CA VAL A 82 7.85 15.14 4.72
C VAL A 82 6.90 16.23 4.23
N TYR A 83 5.65 16.26 4.71
CA TYR A 83 4.66 17.22 4.26
C TYR A 83 4.81 18.54 5.00
N VAL A 84 5.20 18.53 6.27
CA VAL A 84 5.54 19.76 7.01
C VAL A 84 6.63 20.52 6.26
N GLN A 85 7.72 19.83 5.91
CA GLN A 85 8.84 20.42 5.18
C GLN A 85 8.43 20.94 3.80
N ARG A 86 7.60 20.21 3.06
CA ARG A 86 7.11 20.63 1.73
C ARG A 86 6.18 21.82 1.79
N ILE A 87 5.30 21.88 2.79
CA ILE A 87 4.40 23.01 2.99
C ILE A 87 5.22 24.27 3.34
N ASP A 88 6.17 24.16 4.27
CA ASP A 88 7.03 25.27 4.69
C ASP A 88 7.92 25.79 3.55
N ALA A 89 8.45 24.89 2.73
CA ALA A 89 9.26 25.25 1.57
C ALA A 89 8.45 25.91 0.44
N THR A 90 7.10 25.89 0.50
CA THR A 90 6.22 26.21 -0.64
C THR A 90 6.53 25.35 -1.89
N ASP A 91 7.24 24.24 -1.70
CA ASP A 91 7.67 23.29 -2.75
C ASP A 91 6.58 22.26 -3.11
N GLY A 92 5.37 22.45 -2.60
CA GLY A 92 4.21 21.64 -2.92
C GLY A 92 3.39 22.27 -4.03
N HIS A 93 3.22 21.57 -5.16
CA HIS A 93 2.04 21.79 -5.99
C HIS A 93 0.82 21.64 -5.04
N GLY A 94 0.01 22.69 -4.85
CA GLY A 94 -1.08 22.69 -3.87
C GLY A 94 -1.47 24.08 -3.40
N LYS A 95 -2.51 24.17 -2.55
CA LYS A 95 -2.98 25.43 -1.94
C LYS A 95 -2.27 25.76 -0.62
N GLY A 96 -0.95 25.53 -0.55
CA GLY A 96 -0.18 25.72 0.68
C GLY A 96 -0.75 24.90 1.85
N HIS A 97 -0.99 25.56 2.99
CA HIS A 97 -1.53 24.94 4.20
C HIS A 97 -3.00 24.47 4.08
N ASP A 98 -3.75 25.00 3.12
CA ASP A 98 -5.20 24.75 3.04
C ASP A 98 -5.54 23.42 2.35
N GLY A 99 -4.78 23.04 1.32
CA GLY A 99 -5.11 21.87 0.49
C GLY A 99 -6.47 22.00 -0.21
N TYR A 100 -7.07 20.88 -0.61
CA TYR A 100 -8.37 20.82 -1.29
C TYR A 100 -9.44 20.10 -0.47
N LEU A 101 -9.06 19.47 0.66
CA LEU A 101 -9.98 18.74 1.52
C LEU A 101 -10.81 19.71 2.38
N THR A 102 -12.14 19.61 2.26
CA THR A 102 -13.11 20.50 2.93
C THR A 102 -13.80 19.86 4.13
N LEU A 103 -13.33 18.69 4.58
CA LEU A 103 -13.89 17.98 5.74
C LEU A 103 -13.59 18.73 7.04
N SER A 104 -14.57 18.75 7.94
CA SER A 104 -14.38 19.28 9.29
C SER A 104 -13.46 18.37 10.13
N GLU A 105 -12.85 18.94 11.17
CA GLU A 105 -12.05 18.17 12.15
C GLU A 105 -12.86 17.05 12.83
N GLU A 106 -14.17 17.24 13.03
CA GLU A 106 -15.05 16.22 13.59
C GLU A 106 -15.18 15.02 12.63
N GLN A 107 -15.44 15.28 11.34
CA GLN A 107 -15.52 14.23 10.32
C GLN A 107 -14.19 13.49 10.18
N LEU A 108 -13.07 14.23 10.14
CA LEU A 108 -11.74 13.64 10.05
C LEU A 108 -11.40 12.79 11.29
N SER A 109 -11.72 13.27 12.49
CA SER A 109 -11.39 12.54 13.72
C SER A 109 -12.28 11.32 13.99
N ALA A 110 -13.36 11.11 13.23
CA ALA A 110 -14.31 10.01 13.42
C ALA A 110 -13.64 8.63 13.47
N ARG A 111 -12.60 8.40 12.66
CA ARG A 111 -11.90 7.11 12.57
C ARG A 111 -10.81 6.91 13.63
N ARG A 112 -10.33 7.97 14.29
CA ARG A 112 -9.21 7.89 15.26
C ARG A 112 -9.47 6.91 16.39
N ARG A 113 -10.73 6.80 16.85
CA ARG A 113 -11.11 5.93 17.98
C ARG A 113 -10.98 4.44 17.68
N ASP A 114 -11.11 4.04 16.43
CA ASP A 114 -11.13 2.63 16.03
C ASP A 114 -9.74 2.09 15.65
N GLY A 115 -8.73 2.97 15.65
CA GLY A 115 -7.39 2.65 15.22
C GLY A 115 -7.27 2.40 13.71
N ARG A 116 -6.02 2.28 13.25
CA ARG A 116 -5.71 1.99 11.85
C ARG A 116 -5.90 0.51 11.55
N PRO A 117 -6.33 0.16 10.33
CA PRO A 117 -6.27 -1.22 9.90
C PRO A 117 -4.81 -1.68 9.76
N HIS A 118 -4.59 -2.98 9.90
CA HIS A 118 -3.31 -3.59 9.62
C HIS A 118 -3.09 -3.65 8.12
N ILE A 119 -1.99 -3.06 7.67
CA ILE A 119 -1.50 -3.20 6.30
C ILE A 119 -0.47 -4.32 6.26
N GLY A 120 -0.48 -5.09 5.18
CA GLY A 120 0.44 -6.19 4.97
C GLY A 120 1.91 -5.76 5.03
N PRO A 121 2.83 -6.65 5.48
CA PRO A 121 4.23 -6.28 5.76
C PRO A 121 5.08 -6.08 4.49
N HIS A 122 4.56 -6.48 3.33
CA HIS A 122 5.25 -6.42 2.04
C HIS A 122 5.11 -5.05 1.41
N VAL A 123 6.18 -4.53 0.83
CA VAL A 123 6.16 -3.21 0.16
C VAL A 123 5.23 -3.16 -1.05
N VAL A 124 5.05 -4.29 -1.74
CA VAL A 124 4.10 -4.48 -2.85
C VAL A 124 3.61 -5.94 -2.92
N PRO A 125 2.40 -6.21 -3.41
CA PRO A 125 1.27 -5.27 -3.47
C PRO A 125 0.92 -4.77 -2.06
N GLN A 126 0.53 -3.50 -1.93
CA GLN A 126 0.10 -2.96 -0.65
C GLN A 126 -1.37 -3.32 -0.42
N ARG A 127 -1.65 -4.05 0.67
CA ARG A 127 -2.99 -4.54 1.00
C ARG A 127 -3.37 -4.27 2.43
N GLN A 128 -4.63 -3.92 2.62
CA GLN A 128 -5.30 -3.86 3.91
C GLN A 128 -5.75 -5.27 4.31
N LEU A 129 -5.44 -5.69 5.54
CA LEU A 129 -5.70 -7.05 6.04
C LEU A 129 -6.83 -7.12 7.07
N THR A 130 -7.23 -5.99 7.64
CA THR A 130 -8.27 -5.91 8.69
C THR A 130 -9.19 -4.74 8.41
N GLN A 131 -10.33 -4.68 9.09
CA GLN A 131 -11.36 -3.66 8.83
C GLN A 131 -11.82 -3.67 7.36
N ILE A 132 -11.88 -4.86 6.76
CA ILE A 132 -12.40 -5.05 5.41
C ILE A 132 -13.92 -4.81 5.48
N PRO A 133 -14.48 -3.97 4.60
CA PRO A 133 -15.91 -3.70 4.62
C PRO A 133 -16.76 -4.93 4.29
N ASP A 134 -18.04 -4.86 4.65
CA ASP A 134 -19.03 -5.81 4.17
C ASP A 134 -19.30 -5.56 2.66
N GLU A 135 -19.72 -6.63 1.97
CA GLU A 135 -19.90 -6.63 0.50
C GLU A 135 -20.87 -5.55 0.01
N ASP A 136 -21.87 -5.21 0.81
CA ASP A 136 -22.85 -4.17 0.49
C ASP A 136 -22.24 -2.76 0.55
N VAL A 137 -21.34 -2.50 1.52
CA VAL A 137 -20.58 -1.23 1.61
C VAL A 137 -19.60 -1.14 0.45
N MET A 138 -18.94 -2.26 0.11
CA MET A 138 -18.04 -2.36 -1.05
C MET A 138 -18.76 -2.01 -2.36
N GLU A 139 -19.92 -2.60 -2.62
CA GLU A 139 -20.71 -2.35 -3.82
C GLU A 139 -21.18 -0.88 -3.89
N ARG A 140 -21.70 -0.34 -2.78
CA ARG A 140 -22.10 1.06 -2.70
C ARG A 140 -20.93 2.00 -2.96
N PHE A 141 -19.77 1.73 -2.37
CA PHE A 141 -18.57 2.53 -2.57
C PHE A 141 -18.11 2.52 -4.04
N HIS A 142 -18.04 1.34 -4.66
CA HIS A 142 -17.69 1.21 -6.08
C HIS A 142 -18.67 1.98 -6.97
N SER A 143 -19.98 1.82 -6.76
CA SER A 143 -21.00 2.53 -7.53
C SER A 143 -20.88 4.05 -7.40
N ARG A 144 -20.56 4.56 -6.20
CA ARG A 144 -20.31 5.99 -5.95
C ARG A 144 -19.06 6.48 -6.69
N PHE A 145 -18.00 5.70 -6.73
CA PHE A 145 -16.78 6.00 -7.48
C PHE A 145 -17.04 6.07 -8.99
N ASP A 146 -17.73 5.07 -9.55
CA ASP A 146 -18.08 5.04 -10.98
C ASP A 146 -18.92 6.25 -11.36
N SER A 147 -19.97 6.51 -10.57
CA SER A 147 -20.87 7.64 -10.77
C SER A 147 -20.13 8.98 -10.68
N PHE A 148 -19.16 9.10 -9.76
CA PHE A 148 -18.33 10.29 -9.61
C PHE A 148 -17.44 10.51 -10.84
N GLY A 149 -16.77 9.47 -11.34
CA GLY A 149 -15.96 9.58 -12.57
C GLY A 149 -16.79 9.96 -13.80
N LEU A 150 -17.97 9.34 -13.97
CA LEU A 150 -18.89 9.66 -15.07
C LEU A 150 -19.41 11.11 -15.01
N ARG A 151 -19.76 11.59 -13.81
CA ARG A 151 -20.22 12.98 -13.61
C ARG A 151 -19.12 14.00 -13.88
N ASN A 152 -17.87 13.62 -13.61
CA ASN A 152 -16.68 14.45 -13.78
C ASN A 152 -15.87 14.12 -15.04
N HIS A 153 -16.47 13.51 -16.07
CA HIS A 153 -15.77 13.12 -17.31
C HIS A 153 -15.06 14.27 -18.06
N HIS A 154 -15.43 15.51 -17.76
CA HIS A 154 -14.77 16.71 -18.26
C HIS A 154 -13.42 17.00 -17.57
N LEU A 155 -13.15 16.34 -16.43
CA LEU A 155 -11.89 16.44 -15.68
C LEU A 155 -11.12 15.13 -15.67
N VAL A 156 -11.83 14.00 -15.66
CA VAL A 156 -11.25 12.67 -15.52
C VAL A 156 -11.71 11.72 -16.61
N LYS A 157 -10.95 10.65 -16.82
CA LYS A 157 -11.33 9.48 -17.64
C LYS A 157 -11.05 8.21 -16.85
N PHE A 158 -11.73 7.12 -17.22
CA PHE A 158 -11.40 5.79 -16.71
C PHE A 158 -10.35 5.11 -17.58
N GLN A 159 -9.38 4.46 -16.93
CA GLN A 159 -8.38 3.61 -17.55
C GLN A 159 -7.88 2.59 -16.53
N GLN A 160 -7.25 1.50 -16.98
CA GLN A 160 -6.61 0.53 -16.10
C GLN A 160 -5.43 1.18 -15.35
N SER A 161 -5.33 0.95 -14.03
CA SER A 161 -4.25 1.47 -13.19
C SER A 161 -2.88 1.04 -13.70
N ASN A 162 -1.93 1.97 -13.70
CA ASN A 162 -0.55 1.72 -14.13
C ASN A 162 0.20 0.84 -13.11
N LEU A 163 -0.06 1.04 -11.82
CA LEU A 163 0.66 0.38 -10.74
C LEU A 163 -0.03 -0.90 -10.26
N GLU A 164 -1.36 -0.94 -10.27
CA GLU A 164 -2.13 -2.11 -9.84
C GLU A 164 -2.33 -3.10 -11.01
N GLY A 165 -2.43 -2.60 -12.24
CA GLY A 165 -2.44 -3.43 -13.45
C GLY A 165 -3.71 -4.26 -13.66
N HIS A 166 -4.77 -4.09 -12.86
CA HIS A 166 -6.06 -4.76 -13.05
C HIS A 166 -7.26 -3.93 -12.58
N ALA A 167 -7.06 -3.06 -11.59
CA ALA A 167 -8.09 -2.13 -11.12
C ALA A 167 -8.39 -1.02 -12.15
N GLN A 168 -9.65 -0.59 -12.21
CA GLN A 168 -10.03 0.63 -12.90
C GLN A 168 -9.66 1.86 -12.04
N ALA A 169 -9.10 2.88 -12.69
CA ALA A 169 -8.61 4.08 -12.05
C ALA A 169 -9.14 5.34 -12.76
N LEU A 170 -9.19 6.43 -12.01
CA LEU A 170 -9.39 7.77 -12.54
C LEU A 170 -8.06 8.34 -13.00
N PHE A 171 -8.05 8.84 -14.23
CA PHE A 171 -6.93 9.55 -14.83
C PHE A 171 -7.35 10.96 -15.21
N VAL A 172 -6.40 11.89 -15.29
CA VAL A 172 -6.61 13.22 -15.86
C VAL A 172 -7.14 13.09 -17.30
N ALA A 173 -8.19 13.85 -17.64
CA ALA A 173 -8.76 13.84 -18.98
C ALA A 173 -7.75 14.34 -20.02
N ASN A 174 -7.74 13.71 -21.21
CA ASN A 174 -6.71 13.94 -22.25
C ASN A 174 -6.59 15.39 -22.74
N HIS A 175 -7.63 16.20 -22.58
CA HIS A 175 -7.68 17.58 -23.07
C HIS A 175 -7.18 18.60 -22.04
N LEU A 176 -6.87 18.16 -20.81
CA LEU A 176 -6.32 19.03 -19.77
C LEU A 176 -4.79 19.04 -19.82
N PRO A 177 -4.15 20.18 -19.47
CA PRO A 177 -2.71 20.22 -19.31
C PRO A 177 -2.27 19.30 -18.16
N ILE A 178 -1.21 18.53 -18.39
CA ILE A 178 -0.65 17.62 -17.39
C ILE A 178 0.31 18.42 -16.51
N THR A 179 0.10 18.37 -15.19
CA THR A 179 1.03 18.92 -14.19
C THR A 179 2.28 18.01 -14.05
N ASP A 180 3.38 18.51 -13.50
CA ASP A 180 4.59 17.67 -13.29
C ASP A 180 4.28 16.43 -12.44
N LEU A 181 3.43 16.59 -11.43
CA LEU A 181 2.96 15.49 -10.60
C LEU A 181 2.09 14.49 -11.37
N ALA A 182 1.18 14.99 -12.20
CA ALA A 182 0.40 14.12 -13.09
C ALA A 182 1.31 13.39 -14.08
N THR A 183 2.41 13.99 -14.55
CA THR A 183 3.41 13.30 -15.40
C THR A 183 4.09 12.16 -14.65
N CYS A 184 4.46 12.40 -13.39
CA CYS A 184 5.08 11.41 -12.50
C CYS A 184 4.23 10.14 -12.35
N MET A 185 2.90 10.33 -12.26
CA MET A 185 1.92 9.24 -12.15
C MET A 185 1.30 8.84 -13.50
N GLN A 186 1.83 9.33 -14.61
CA GLN A 186 1.30 9.10 -15.97
C GLN A 186 -0.21 9.40 -16.10
N GLY A 187 -0.66 10.42 -15.37
CA GLY A 187 -2.04 10.92 -15.33
C GLY A 187 -2.93 10.22 -14.32
N GLU A 188 -2.49 9.16 -13.64
CA GLU A 188 -3.30 8.41 -12.68
C GLU A 188 -3.52 9.24 -11.40
N ILE A 189 -4.78 9.39 -11.02
CA ILE A 189 -5.23 10.19 -9.88
C ILE A 189 -5.52 9.28 -8.69
N ALA A 190 -6.42 8.32 -8.89
CA ALA A 190 -6.84 7.39 -7.86
C ALA A 190 -7.41 6.08 -8.42
N HIS A 191 -7.24 4.99 -7.69
CA HIS A 191 -7.83 3.69 -8.03
C HIS A 191 -8.27 2.93 -6.78
N ILE A 192 -9.32 2.11 -6.93
CA ILE A 192 -9.83 1.24 -5.88
C ILE A 192 -9.23 -0.15 -6.05
N HIS A 193 -8.79 -0.80 -4.97
CA HIS A 193 -8.47 -2.22 -4.94
C HIS A 193 -9.75 -3.09 -4.99
N SER A 194 -10.53 -2.92 -6.07
CA SER A 194 -11.76 -3.64 -6.35
C SER A 194 -11.49 -5.15 -6.47
N GLY A 195 -12.40 -5.97 -5.94
CA GLY A 195 -12.21 -7.42 -5.84
C GLY A 195 -11.22 -7.87 -4.75
N HIS A 196 -10.68 -6.94 -3.95
CA HIS A 196 -9.78 -7.22 -2.83
C HIS A 196 -10.27 -6.56 -1.54
N ASP A 197 -9.56 -5.55 -1.06
CA ASP A 197 -9.77 -4.93 0.25
C ASP A 197 -10.54 -3.59 0.18
N TYR A 198 -10.80 -3.07 -1.03
CA TYR A 198 -11.48 -1.80 -1.29
C TYR A 198 -10.79 -0.56 -0.68
N SER A 199 -9.53 -0.68 -0.30
CA SER A 199 -8.67 0.48 -0.06
C SER A 199 -8.38 1.21 -1.38
N VAL A 200 -7.96 2.46 -1.28
CA VAL A 200 -7.80 3.36 -2.43
C VAL A 200 -6.38 3.86 -2.47
N HIS A 201 -5.75 3.79 -3.62
CA HIS A 201 -4.58 4.61 -3.87
C HIS A 201 -5.00 5.94 -4.47
N ALA A 202 -4.45 7.05 -3.97
CA ALA A 202 -4.77 8.40 -4.44
C ALA A 202 -3.57 9.35 -4.29
N VAL A 203 -3.49 10.34 -5.18
CA VAL A 203 -2.48 11.42 -5.11
C VAL A 203 -3.11 12.68 -4.51
N LEU A 204 -2.60 13.16 -3.39
CA LEU A 204 -3.20 14.28 -2.62
C LEU A 204 -2.24 15.44 -2.46
N ALA A 205 -2.77 16.65 -2.26
CA ALA A 205 -1.92 17.80 -1.94
C ALA A 205 -1.18 17.54 -0.61
N PRO A 206 0.05 18.07 -0.39
CA PRO A 206 0.81 17.81 0.83
C PRO A 206 0.04 18.09 2.13
N ALA A 207 -0.72 19.18 2.18
CA ALA A 207 -1.58 19.50 3.33
C ALA A 207 -2.68 18.46 3.56
N ASP A 208 -3.31 17.96 2.49
CA ASP A 208 -4.34 16.92 2.58
C ASP A 208 -3.73 15.57 2.98
N CYS A 209 -2.52 15.25 2.49
CA CYS A 209 -1.79 14.05 2.92
C CYS A 209 -1.57 14.06 4.43
N LYS A 210 -1.11 15.19 4.98
CA LYS A 210 -0.93 15.38 6.42
C LYS A 210 -2.25 15.21 7.16
N LYS A 211 -3.32 15.90 6.74
CA LYS A 211 -4.65 15.81 7.38
C LYS A 211 -5.17 14.37 7.39
N VAL A 212 -5.15 13.68 6.25
CA VAL A 212 -5.61 12.30 6.08
C VAL A 212 -4.83 11.34 6.99
N ILE A 213 -3.50 11.46 7.01
CA ILE A 213 -2.66 10.61 7.84
C ILE A 213 -2.92 10.93 9.32
N ASP A 214 -2.81 12.17 9.78
CA ASP A 214 -3.02 12.52 11.19
C ASP A 214 -4.42 12.16 11.71
N ALA A 215 -5.42 12.15 10.83
CA ALA A 215 -6.79 11.77 11.14
C ALA A 215 -7.02 10.24 11.16
N GLY A 216 -6.05 9.44 10.72
CA GLY A 216 -6.15 7.98 10.75
C GLY A 216 -6.85 7.36 9.52
N TRP A 217 -6.98 8.11 8.42
CA TRP A 217 -7.67 7.68 7.20
C TRP A 217 -6.78 7.01 6.17
N GLY A 218 -5.47 7.19 6.27
CA GLY A 218 -4.55 6.58 5.32
C GLY A 218 -3.11 6.61 5.80
N GLN A 219 -2.24 6.09 4.94
CA GLN A 219 -0.79 6.04 5.08
C GLN A 219 -0.16 6.11 3.70
N ARG A 220 1.13 6.45 3.59
CA ARG A 220 1.84 6.43 2.30
C ARG A 220 1.98 5.02 1.72
N HIS A 221 2.25 4.96 0.43
CA HIS A 221 2.83 3.76 -0.16
C HIS A 221 4.30 3.60 0.26
N ALA A 222 4.78 2.37 0.40
CA ALA A 222 6.12 2.10 0.93
C ALA A 222 7.26 2.69 0.06
N PHE A 223 6.99 2.90 -1.22
CA PHE A 223 7.91 3.53 -2.18
C PHE A 223 7.67 5.03 -2.42
N SER A 224 6.65 5.63 -1.81
CA SER A 224 6.37 7.05 -1.98
C SER A 224 7.54 7.91 -1.53
N GLY A 225 7.98 8.83 -2.40
CA GLY A 225 9.11 9.73 -2.13
C GLY A 225 10.49 9.07 -2.19
N THR A 226 10.59 7.86 -2.76
CA THR A 226 11.87 7.14 -2.92
C THR A 226 12.28 7.04 -4.38
N SER A 227 13.57 6.82 -4.63
CA SER A 227 14.09 6.49 -5.97
C SER A 227 13.94 5.01 -6.35
N ALA A 228 13.15 4.23 -5.59
CA ALA A 228 13.07 2.77 -5.71
C ALA A 228 12.55 2.33 -7.08
N MET A 229 11.46 2.94 -7.56
CA MET A 229 10.85 2.55 -8.84
C MET A 229 11.80 2.78 -10.00
N THR A 230 12.44 3.95 -10.07
CA THR A 230 13.43 4.25 -11.10
C THR A 230 14.65 3.34 -11.00
N PHE A 231 15.16 3.05 -9.79
CA PHE A 231 16.29 2.14 -9.62
C PHE A 231 15.97 0.70 -10.05
N LEU A 232 14.86 0.14 -9.53
CA LEU A 232 14.44 -1.24 -9.80
C LEU A 232 14.02 -1.47 -11.25
N SER A 233 13.53 -0.42 -11.93
CA SER A 233 13.11 -0.45 -13.33
C SER A 233 14.22 -0.01 -14.32
N LEU A 234 15.43 0.24 -13.83
CA LEU A 234 16.56 0.75 -14.63
C LEU A 234 16.21 2.04 -15.40
N GLY A 235 15.41 2.92 -14.80
CA GLY A 235 15.03 4.21 -15.36
C GLY A 235 13.78 4.20 -16.24
N THR A 236 13.11 3.06 -16.41
CA THR A 236 11.92 2.97 -17.29
C THR A 236 10.63 3.41 -16.61
N ILE A 237 10.56 3.36 -15.28
CA ILE A 237 9.38 3.76 -14.49
C ILE A 237 9.75 4.97 -13.62
N PRO A 238 8.96 6.05 -13.65
CA PRO A 238 9.16 7.21 -12.78
C PRO A 238 8.98 6.84 -11.31
N ASN A 239 9.54 7.67 -10.43
CA ASN A 239 9.38 7.48 -8.99
C ASN A 239 7.96 7.80 -8.54
N ILE A 240 7.51 7.13 -7.48
CA ILE A 240 6.23 7.45 -6.88
C ILE A 240 6.40 8.73 -6.02
N PRO A 241 5.57 9.76 -6.19
CA PRO A 241 5.66 10.98 -5.41
C PRO A 241 5.33 10.72 -3.93
N SER A 242 5.80 11.59 -3.04
CA SER A 242 5.48 11.50 -1.61
C SER A 242 3.98 11.60 -1.34
N GLU A 243 3.25 12.26 -2.24
CA GLU A 243 1.82 12.55 -2.25
C GLU A 243 0.93 11.33 -2.57
N TYR A 244 1.53 10.18 -2.91
CA TYR A 244 0.79 8.96 -3.21
C TYR A 244 0.51 8.16 -1.93
N LEU A 245 -0.77 8.10 -1.56
CA LEU A 245 -1.25 7.47 -0.33
C LEU A 245 -2.09 6.23 -0.63
N LEU A 246 -2.14 5.34 0.36
CA LEU A 246 -3.20 4.36 0.56
C LEU A 246 -4.22 4.94 1.55
N ILE A 247 -5.44 5.15 1.10
CA ILE A 247 -6.61 5.49 1.91
C ILE A 247 -7.30 4.19 2.30
N TYR A 248 -7.61 4.05 3.58
CA TYR A 248 -8.23 2.84 4.10
C TYR A 248 -9.66 2.67 3.61
N ALA A 249 -10.07 1.41 3.45
CA ALA A 249 -11.41 1.08 2.98
C ALA A 249 -12.49 1.66 3.91
N PRO A 250 -13.59 2.22 3.36
CA PRO A 250 -14.70 2.71 4.16
C PRO A 250 -15.50 1.56 4.74
N ARG A 251 -15.88 1.64 6.02
CA ARG A 251 -16.57 0.56 6.76
C ARG A 251 -18.10 0.74 6.80
N ASN A 252 -18.59 1.92 6.45
CA ASN A 252 -20.00 2.29 6.45
C ASN A 252 -20.23 3.51 5.54
N ASP A 253 -21.50 3.89 5.35
CA ASP A 253 -21.87 4.96 4.41
C ASP A 253 -21.26 6.33 4.77
N ALA A 254 -21.12 6.66 6.06
CA ALA A 254 -20.47 7.91 6.47
C ALA A 254 -18.97 7.92 6.13
N GLU A 255 -18.31 6.76 6.20
CA GLU A 255 -16.94 6.63 5.73
C GLU A 255 -16.84 6.65 4.21
N VAL A 256 -17.83 6.09 3.50
CA VAL A 256 -17.90 6.20 2.03
C VAL A 256 -17.92 7.66 1.62
N ASP A 257 -18.74 8.50 2.25
CA ASP A 257 -18.78 9.93 1.96
C ASP A 257 -17.42 10.60 2.25
N THR A 258 -16.79 10.26 3.37
CA THR A 258 -15.44 10.76 3.71
C THR A 258 -14.39 10.37 2.66
N VAL A 259 -14.35 9.10 2.24
CA VAL A 259 -13.39 8.62 1.24
C VAL A 259 -13.66 9.26 -0.13
N MET A 260 -14.92 9.46 -0.51
CA MET A 260 -15.28 10.17 -1.74
C MET A 260 -14.86 11.65 -1.72
N GLU A 261 -14.91 12.32 -0.58
CA GLU A 261 -14.38 13.69 -0.43
C GLU A 261 -12.85 13.73 -0.58
N ILE A 262 -12.14 12.71 -0.06
CA ILE A 262 -10.68 12.57 -0.28
C ILE A 262 -10.38 12.36 -1.77
N ILE A 263 -11.14 11.51 -2.46
CA ILE A 263 -10.99 11.30 -3.92
C ILE A 263 -11.29 12.59 -4.70
N SER A 264 -12.32 13.34 -4.29
CA SER A 264 -12.64 14.65 -4.86
C SER A 264 -11.47 15.62 -4.72
N ALA A 265 -10.87 15.72 -3.53
CA ALA A 265 -9.68 16.54 -3.29
C ALA A 265 -8.48 16.11 -4.16
N SER A 266 -8.30 14.79 -4.37
CA SER A 266 -7.29 14.24 -5.29
C SER A 266 -7.50 14.69 -6.73
N VAL A 267 -8.74 14.67 -7.22
CA VAL A 267 -9.07 15.18 -8.57
C VAL A 267 -8.78 16.67 -8.68
N LYS A 268 -9.22 17.48 -7.72
CA LYS A 268 -8.96 18.93 -7.72
C LYS A 268 -7.47 19.22 -7.77
N PHE A 269 -6.71 18.48 -6.97
CA PHE A 269 -5.26 18.64 -6.90
C PHE A 269 -4.57 18.27 -8.22
N MET A 270 -4.85 17.08 -8.76
CA MET A 270 -4.16 16.56 -9.95
C MET A 270 -4.55 17.31 -11.22
N THR A 271 -5.75 17.89 -11.27
CA THR A 271 -6.24 18.65 -12.43
C THR A 271 -6.05 20.16 -12.30
N GLY A 272 -5.83 20.67 -11.08
CA GLY A 272 -5.81 22.11 -10.80
C GLY A 272 -7.17 22.80 -10.96
N ARG A 273 -8.27 22.04 -10.83
CA ARG A 273 -9.63 22.49 -11.13
C ARG A 273 -10.54 22.38 -9.90
N GLU A 274 -11.39 23.37 -9.70
CA GLU A 274 -12.32 23.42 -8.56
C GLU A 274 -13.74 22.95 -8.92
N ASP A 275 -14.07 22.86 -10.22
CA ASP A 275 -15.40 22.57 -10.74
C ASP A 275 -15.80 21.08 -10.71
N VAL A 276 -15.29 20.34 -9.73
CA VAL A 276 -15.65 18.94 -9.44
C VAL A 276 -17.09 18.87 -8.90
N ARG A 277 -17.88 17.92 -9.40
CA ARG A 277 -19.34 17.74 -9.19
C ARG A 277 -19.71 16.43 -8.51
#